data_AF-A0A2V6EEN1-F1
#
_entry.id   AF-A0A2V6EEN1-F1
#
_cell.length_a   1.000
_cell.length_b   1.000
_cell.length_c   1.000
_cell.angle_alpha   90.00
_cell.angle_beta   90.00
_cell.angle_gamma   90.00
#
_symmetry.space_group_name_H-M   'P 1'
#
loop_
_entity.id
_entity.type
_entity.pdbx_description
1 polymer ?
#
loop_
_entity_poly.entity_id
_entity_poly.type
_entity_poly.pdbx_seq_one_letter_code
_entity_poly.pdbx_strand_id
1 'polypeptide(L)'
;MIEQTQMQAPQKEANVYASREDFHTIFNEDLRQLYHLSFLLTRDPAKAERCLVVGLEDCVRENRVFREWARSWAKRVIVQNAIREMKPRPIHSNSRLSNTSFSEIEQLSSAPDRHFALEAVLNLEDFERFVFTMSVLEHYSDHDCALLLGCSIREILEARGRAFGKLVDSSQRSSSPGQPLVQEMK
;
A
#
# COMPACT_ATOMS: atom_id res chain seq x y z
N MET A 1 -6.71 -26.80 -63.18
CA MET A 1 -5.78 -25.83 -62.55
C MET A 1 -6.42 -25.42 -61.25
N ILE A 2 -5.90 -25.93 -60.14
CA ILE A 2 -6.51 -25.83 -58.81
C ILE A 2 -5.99 -24.53 -58.16
N GLU A 3 -6.94 -23.62 -57.93
CA GLU A 3 -7.17 -22.91 -56.67
C GLU A 3 -5.96 -22.67 -55.75
N GLN A 4 -5.62 -21.40 -55.47
CA GLN A 4 -5.27 -20.92 -54.12
C GLN A 4 -5.65 -19.45 -53.96
N THR A 5 -6.90 -19.19 -53.59
CA THR A 5 -7.30 -17.95 -52.94
C THR A 5 -6.76 -17.99 -51.52
N GLN A 6 -5.72 -17.20 -51.26
CA GLN A 6 -5.09 -17.10 -49.97
C GLN A 6 -6.02 -16.32 -49.03
N MET A 7 -6.86 -17.04 -48.29
CA MET A 7 -7.63 -16.47 -47.19
C MET A 7 -6.67 -16.10 -46.07
N GLN A 8 -6.43 -14.81 -45.93
CA GLN A 8 -5.69 -14.23 -44.83
C GLN A 8 -6.47 -14.51 -43.53
N ALA A 9 -5.85 -15.28 -42.62
CA ALA A 9 -6.40 -15.55 -41.30
C ALA A 9 -6.69 -14.24 -40.55
N PRO A 10 -7.77 -14.15 -39.75
CA PRO A 10 -8.05 -12.94 -39.00
C PRO A 10 -6.88 -12.68 -38.05
N GLN A 11 -6.27 -11.50 -38.17
CA GLN A 11 -5.35 -11.00 -37.15
C GLN A 11 -6.10 -11.05 -35.83
N LYS A 12 -5.60 -11.86 -34.89
CA LYS A 12 -6.15 -12.03 -33.54
C LYS A 12 -6.12 -10.65 -32.88
N GLU A 13 -7.23 -9.92 -32.92
CA GLU A 13 -7.38 -8.66 -32.20
C GLU A 13 -6.92 -8.92 -30.77
N ALA A 14 -5.86 -8.22 -30.36
CA ALA A 14 -5.38 -8.33 -28.99
C ALA A 14 -6.54 -7.95 -28.08
N ASN A 15 -6.91 -8.83 -27.16
CA ASN A 15 -7.98 -8.53 -26.21
C ASN A 15 -7.62 -7.24 -25.47
N VAL A 16 -8.50 -6.24 -25.60
CA VAL A 16 -8.32 -4.89 -25.05
C VAL A 16 -8.44 -4.90 -23.53
N TYR A 17 -9.11 -5.91 -22.98
CA TYR A 17 -9.25 -6.12 -21.55
C TYR A 17 -8.16 -7.03 -20.99
N ALA A 18 -7.80 -6.79 -19.73
CA ALA A 18 -6.92 -7.68 -19.00
C ALA A 18 -7.51 -9.10 -18.94
N SER A 19 -6.66 -10.09 -19.05
CA SER A 19 -6.98 -11.50 -18.86
C SER A 19 -6.61 -11.96 -17.45
N ARG A 20 -6.94 -13.21 -17.13
CA ARG A 20 -6.46 -13.85 -15.90
C ARG A 20 -4.94 -13.94 -15.92
N GLU A 21 -4.37 -14.33 -17.06
CA GLU A 21 -2.93 -14.50 -17.27
C GLU A 21 -2.17 -13.18 -17.07
N ASP A 22 -2.75 -12.05 -17.49
CA ASP A 22 -2.18 -10.72 -17.25
C ASP A 22 -2.06 -10.43 -15.74
N PHE A 23 -3.09 -10.73 -14.95
CA PHE A 23 -3.03 -10.54 -13.48
C PHE A 23 -2.07 -11.51 -12.79
N HIS A 24 -2.01 -12.78 -13.22
CA HIS A 24 -0.99 -13.71 -12.71
C HIS A 24 0.42 -13.19 -12.99
N THR A 25 0.65 -12.61 -14.17
CA THR A 25 1.95 -12.02 -14.54
C THR A 25 2.26 -10.81 -13.65
N ILE A 26 1.32 -9.88 -13.51
CA ILE A 26 1.47 -8.68 -12.67
C ILE A 26 1.79 -9.04 -11.23
N PHE A 27 1.06 -9.97 -10.63
CA PHE A 27 1.28 -10.36 -9.22
C PHE A 27 2.61 -11.08 -9.02
N ASN A 28 3.11 -11.81 -10.03
CA ASN A 28 4.44 -12.41 -9.96
C ASN A 28 5.56 -11.37 -10.11
N GLU A 29 5.44 -10.46 -11.08
CA GLU A 29 6.45 -9.42 -11.34
C GLU A 29 6.53 -8.39 -10.20
N ASP A 30 5.39 -7.96 -9.69
CA ASP A 30 5.28 -6.90 -8.69
C ASP A 30 5.06 -7.43 -7.27
N LEU A 31 5.25 -8.74 -7.02
CA LEU A 31 4.91 -9.40 -5.76
C LEU A 31 5.40 -8.63 -4.53
N ARG A 32 6.67 -8.21 -4.55
CA ARG A 32 7.30 -7.46 -3.45
C ARG A 32 6.65 -6.11 -3.22
N GLN A 33 6.29 -5.40 -4.30
CA GLN A 33 5.69 -4.07 -4.21
C GLN A 33 4.25 -4.17 -3.71
N LEU A 34 3.47 -5.12 -4.23
CA LEU A 34 2.09 -5.36 -3.81
C LEU A 34 2.01 -5.88 -2.36
N TYR A 35 2.95 -6.74 -1.97
CA TYR A 35 3.09 -7.15 -0.57
C TYR A 35 3.45 -5.97 0.33
N HIS A 36 4.43 -5.15 -0.06
CA HIS A 36 4.83 -3.97 0.72
C HIS A 36 3.67 -2.98 0.90
N LEU A 37 2.90 -2.71 -0.16
CA LEU A 37 1.68 -1.91 -0.08
C LEU A 37 0.68 -2.53 0.92
N SER A 38 0.42 -3.83 0.80
CA SER A 38 -0.48 -4.56 1.72
C SER A 38 0.01 -4.46 3.16
N PHE A 39 1.31 -4.59 3.39
CA PHE A 39 1.93 -4.55 4.71
C PHE A 39 1.89 -3.15 5.34
N LEU A 40 2.19 -2.10 4.57
CA LEU A 40 2.06 -0.72 5.02
C LEU A 40 0.64 -0.42 5.50
N LEU A 41 -0.38 -0.89 4.78
CA LEU A 41 -1.77 -0.64 5.14
C LEU A 41 -2.18 -1.45 6.39
N THR A 42 -1.82 -2.73 6.45
CA THR A 42 -2.33 -3.66 7.46
C THR A 42 -1.50 -3.73 8.74
N ARG A 43 -0.21 -3.36 8.69
CA ARG A 43 0.76 -3.47 9.80
C ARG A 43 0.99 -4.92 10.31
N ASP A 44 0.38 -5.91 9.66
CA ASP A 44 0.36 -7.30 10.11
C ASP A 44 0.70 -8.19 8.91
N PRO A 45 1.80 -8.97 8.95
CA PRO A 45 2.23 -9.81 7.83
C PRO A 45 1.16 -10.78 7.35
N ALA A 46 0.42 -11.39 8.29
CA ALA A 46 -0.62 -12.37 7.96
C ALA A 46 -1.83 -11.69 7.30
N LYS A 47 -2.20 -10.48 7.73
CA LYS A 47 -3.23 -9.66 7.06
C LYS A 47 -2.76 -9.16 5.69
N ALA A 48 -1.48 -8.80 5.55
CA ALA A 48 -0.90 -8.37 4.30
C ALA A 48 -0.94 -9.48 3.25
N GLU A 49 -0.54 -10.69 3.62
CA GLU A 49 -0.61 -11.87 2.77
C GLU A 49 -2.06 -12.18 2.37
N ARG A 50 -2.99 -12.16 3.34
CA ARG A 50 -4.43 -12.34 3.03
C ARG A 50 -4.96 -11.28 2.06
N CYS A 51 -4.61 -10.01 2.25
CA CYS A 51 -5.02 -8.94 1.32
C CYS A 51 -4.49 -9.19 -0.09
N LEU A 52 -3.26 -9.71 -0.21
CA LEU A 52 -2.63 -10.03 -1.49
C LEU A 52 -3.32 -11.20 -2.19
N VAL A 53 -3.56 -12.31 -1.49
CA VAL A 53 -4.22 -13.50 -2.04
C VAL A 53 -5.65 -13.19 -2.47
N VAL A 54 -6.44 -12.57 -1.57
CA VAL A 54 -7.82 -12.16 -1.91
C VAL A 54 -7.82 -11.11 -3.02
N GLY A 55 -6.79 -10.25 -3.09
CA GLY A 55 -6.66 -9.25 -4.14
C GLY A 55 -6.44 -9.85 -5.53
N LEU A 56 -5.64 -10.91 -5.63
CA LEU A 56 -5.48 -11.64 -6.88
C LEU A 56 -6.79 -12.30 -7.31
N GLU A 57 -7.49 -12.95 -6.38
CA GLU A 57 -8.79 -13.59 -6.65
C GLU A 57 -9.84 -12.58 -7.13
N ASP A 58 -9.94 -11.43 -6.47
CA ASP A 58 -10.85 -10.33 -6.83
C ASP A 58 -10.52 -9.76 -8.21
N CYS A 59 -9.22 -9.56 -8.52
CA CYS A 59 -8.78 -9.09 -9.84
C CYS A 59 -9.20 -10.07 -10.95
N VAL A 60 -9.06 -11.38 -10.73
CA VAL A 60 -9.41 -12.40 -11.72
C VAL A 60 -10.93 -12.54 -11.88
N ARG A 61 -11.70 -12.40 -10.80
CA ARG A 61 -13.16 -12.63 -10.80
C ARG A 61 -13.94 -11.45 -11.40
N GLU A 62 -13.56 -10.22 -11.13
CA GLU A 62 -14.36 -9.03 -11.44
C GLU A 62 -13.98 -8.37 -12.79
N ASN A 63 -13.19 -9.06 -13.62
CA ASN A 63 -12.40 -8.37 -14.63
C ASN A 63 -13.16 -7.90 -15.87
N ARG A 64 -13.30 -6.57 -15.99
CA ARG A 64 -13.50 -5.85 -17.26
C ARG A 64 -12.63 -4.58 -17.32
N VAL A 65 -11.40 -4.64 -16.80
CA VAL A 65 -10.48 -3.50 -16.85
C VAL A 65 -9.65 -3.54 -18.14
N PHE A 66 -9.40 -2.37 -18.72
CA PHE A 66 -8.45 -2.25 -19.83
C PHE A 66 -7.08 -2.76 -19.42
N ARG A 67 -6.40 -3.47 -20.33
CA ARG A 67 -5.13 -4.13 -20.02
C ARG A 67 -4.06 -3.14 -19.56
N GLU A 68 -4.01 -1.93 -20.14
CA GLU A 68 -3.09 -0.88 -19.72
C GLU A 68 -3.29 -0.40 -18.27
N TRP A 69 -4.46 -0.64 -17.68
CA TRP A 69 -4.80 -0.21 -16.32
C TRP A 69 -4.74 -1.35 -15.31
N ALA A 70 -4.43 -2.57 -15.75
CA ALA A 70 -4.43 -3.76 -14.90
C ALA A 70 -3.51 -3.63 -13.68
N ARG A 71 -2.32 -3.05 -13.84
CA ARG A 71 -1.37 -2.84 -12.73
C ARG A 71 -1.90 -1.85 -11.69
N SER A 72 -2.46 -0.72 -12.14
CA SER A 72 -3.10 0.26 -11.25
C SER A 72 -4.35 -0.32 -10.57
N TRP A 73 -5.11 -1.14 -11.30
CA TRP A 73 -6.26 -1.86 -10.77
C TRP A 73 -5.87 -2.84 -9.68
N ALA A 74 -4.81 -3.64 -9.88
CA ALA A 74 -4.31 -4.57 -8.87
C ALA A 74 -3.99 -3.85 -7.56
N LYS A 75 -3.26 -2.73 -7.61
CA LYS A 75 -3.00 -1.88 -6.43
C LYS A 75 -4.29 -1.38 -5.78
N ARG A 76 -5.26 -0.92 -6.57
CA ARG A 76 -6.56 -0.45 -6.05
C ARG A 76 -7.33 -1.55 -5.33
N VAL A 77 -7.36 -2.76 -5.87
CA VAL A 77 -8.01 -3.91 -5.23
C VAL A 77 -7.33 -4.25 -3.90
N ILE A 78 -5.99 -4.21 -3.83
CA ILE A 78 -5.25 -4.37 -2.58
C ILE A 78 -5.65 -3.33 -1.54
N VAL A 79 -5.70 -2.05 -1.94
CA VAL A 79 -6.14 -0.96 -1.05
C VAL A 79 -7.56 -1.21 -0.54
N GLN A 80 -8.49 -1.58 -1.42
CA GLN A 80 -9.87 -1.87 -1.04
C GLN A 80 -9.98 -3.05 -0.08
N ASN A 81 -9.21 -4.12 -0.29
CA ASN A 81 -9.18 -5.27 0.60
C ASN A 81 -8.64 -4.90 1.97
N ALA A 82 -7.56 -4.12 2.03
CA ALA A 82 -7.03 -3.62 3.29
C ALA A 82 -8.03 -2.70 4.03
N ILE A 83 -8.78 -1.85 3.31
CA ILE A 83 -9.84 -1.02 3.90
C ILE A 83 -10.95 -1.91 4.50
N ARG A 84 -11.38 -2.97 3.80
CA ARG A 84 -12.39 -3.92 4.31
C ARG A 84 -11.92 -4.63 5.59
N GLU A 85 -10.66 -5.04 5.63
CA GLU A 85 -10.03 -5.75 6.76
C GLU A 85 -9.79 -4.84 7.97
N MET A 86 -9.23 -3.64 7.75
CA MET A 86 -8.77 -2.75 8.84
C MET A 86 -9.83 -1.74 9.27
N LYS A 87 -10.76 -1.37 8.38
CA LYS A 87 -11.80 -0.35 8.60
C LYS A 87 -11.25 0.94 9.23
N PRO A 88 -10.23 1.57 8.62
CA PRO A 88 -9.62 2.78 9.16
C PRO A 88 -10.67 3.88 9.28
N ARG A 89 -10.69 4.59 10.41
CA ARG A 89 -11.64 5.68 10.65
C ARG A 89 -10.92 6.94 11.14
N PRO A 90 -11.35 8.13 10.73
CA PRO A 90 -10.85 9.37 11.28
C PRO A 90 -10.92 9.34 12.80
N ILE A 91 -9.78 9.56 13.48
CA ILE A 91 -9.77 9.65 14.94
C ILE A 91 -10.34 11.02 15.31
N HIS A 92 -11.56 11.00 15.84
CA HIS A 92 -12.11 12.14 16.57
C HIS A 92 -11.58 12.07 18.02
N SER A 93 -10.36 12.56 18.20
CA SER A 93 -9.69 12.90 19.47
C SER A 93 -9.59 11.89 20.63
N ASN A 94 -9.99 10.61 20.54
CA ASN A 94 -9.98 9.72 21.72
C ASN A 94 -9.52 8.25 21.52
N SER A 95 -8.90 7.87 20.39
CA SER A 95 -8.41 6.50 20.23
C SER A 95 -6.99 6.33 20.78
N ARG A 96 -6.80 5.33 21.65
CA ARG A 96 -5.50 4.99 22.26
C ARG A 96 -4.66 4.20 21.27
N LEU A 97 -3.43 4.67 21.04
CA LEU A 97 -2.38 3.97 20.30
C LEU A 97 -2.21 2.55 20.85
N SER A 98 -2.51 1.53 20.04
CA SER A 98 -2.10 0.15 20.36
C SER A 98 -0.62 0.01 20.00
N ASN A 99 0.24 0.04 21.02
CA ASN A 99 1.67 -0.24 20.87
C ASN A 99 1.85 -1.73 20.54
N THR A 100 2.24 -2.04 19.32
CA THR A 100 2.70 -3.38 18.93
C THR A 100 4.20 -3.33 18.74
N SER A 101 4.93 -4.20 19.44
CA SER A 101 6.38 -4.37 19.32
C SER A 101 6.69 -5.15 18.03
N PHE A 102 7.59 -4.61 17.18
CA PHE A 102 7.97 -5.19 15.90
C PHE A 102 9.33 -5.90 15.97
N SER A 103 9.42 -7.10 15.38
CA SER A 103 10.66 -7.89 15.28
C SER A 103 10.85 -8.56 13.90
N GLU A 104 10.25 -8.03 12.82
CA GLU A 104 10.33 -8.65 11.47
C GLU A 104 10.76 -7.69 10.33
N ILE A 105 11.17 -6.47 10.66
CA ILE A 105 11.45 -5.45 9.63
C ILE A 105 12.78 -5.66 8.89
N GLU A 106 13.69 -6.49 9.43
CA GLU A 106 15.03 -6.73 8.84
C GLU A 106 15.01 -7.32 7.41
N GLN A 107 13.94 -7.98 6.96
CA GLN A 107 13.96 -8.70 5.68
C GLN A 107 13.55 -7.87 4.45
N LEU A 108 13.07 -6.62 4.62
CA LEU A 108 12.49 -5.83 3.52
C LEU A 108 13.35 -4.67 3.01
N SER A 109 14.56 -4.46 3.54
CA SER A 109 15.48 -3.42 3.04
C SER A 109 16.95 -3.75 3.30
N SER A 110 17.83 -3.42 2.34
CA SER A 110 19.29 -3.57 2.48
C SER A 110 19.97 -2.24 2.84
N ALA A 111 19.21 -1.22 3.22
CA ALA A 111 19.71 0.11 3.56
C ALA A 111 19.14 0.58 4.92
N PRO A 112 19.98 1.04 5.87
CA PRO A 112 19.55 1.46 7.21
C PRO A 112 18.45 2.53 7.20
N ASP A 113 18.52 3.49 6.27
CA ASP A 113 17.57 4.60 6.20
C ASP A 113 16.16 4.19 5.74
N ARG A 114 16.05 3.10 4.96
CA ARG A 114 14.75 2.61 4.45
C ARG A 114 13.95 1.86 5.50
N HIS A 115 14.65 1.14 6.39
CA HIS A 115 14.04 0.48 7.55
C HIS A 115 13.39 1.50 8.47
N PHE A 116 14.09 2.60 8.72
CA PHE A 116 13.58 3.69 9.56
C PHE A 116 12.32 4.35 8.96
N ALA A 117 12.31 4.63 7.65
CA ALA A 117 11.15 5.20 6.99
C ALA A 117 9.93 4.25 7.03
N LEU A 118 10.15 2.94 6.87
CA LEU A 118 9.11 1.92 6.97
C LEU A 118 8.54 1.83 8.40
N GLU A 119 9.40 1.71 9.41
CA GLU A 119 9.04 1.72 10.84
C GLU A 119 8.22 2.94 11.20
N ALA A 120 8.64 4.13 10.75
CA ALA A 120 7.95 5.37 11.05
C ALA A 120 6.50 5.39 10.50
N VAL A 121 6.30 4.90 9.27
CA VAL A 121 4.95 4.75 8.68
C VAL A 121 4.15 3.67 9.41
N LEU A 122 4.79 2.55 9.74
CA LEU A 122 4.20 1.49 10.53
C LEU A 122 3.94 1.89 11.98
N ASN A 123 4.33 3.07 12.46
CA ASN A 123 3.95 3.60 13.78
C ASN A 123 2.79 4.62 13.70
N LEU A 124 2.34 4.99 12.50
CA LEU A 124 1.15 5.83 12.31
C LEU A 124 -0.13 5.10 12.71
N GLU A 125 -1.09 5.83 13.27
CA GLU A 125 -2.45 5.32 13.50
C GLU A 125 -3.08 4.85 12.19
N ASP A 126 -4.03 3.92 12.27
CA ASP A 126 -4.56 3.25 11.08
C ASP A 126 -5.06 4.24 10.02
N PHE A 127 -5.82 5.26 10.40
CA PHE A 127 -6.32 6.23 9.44
C PHE A 127 -5.21 7.07 8.81
N GLU A 128 -4.31 7.63 9.62
CA GLU A 128 -3.14 8.39 9.16
C GLU A 128 -2.24 7.55 8.24
N ARG A 129 -2.08 6.27 8.55
CA ARG A 129 -1.28 5.32 7.75
C ARG A 129 -1.91 5.08 6.40
N PHE A 130 -3.22 4.80 6.36
CA PHE A 130 -3.94 4.66 5.09
C PHE A 130 -3.89 5.93 4.26
N VAL A 131 -4.14 7.10 4.88
CA VAL A 131 -4.08 8.40 4.18
C VAL A 131 -2.68 8.68 3.64
N PHE A 132 -1.63 8.45 4.43
CA PHE A 132 -0.25 8.66 4.00
C PHE A 132 0.13 7.71 2.87
N THR A 133 -0.11 6.41 3.02
CA THR A 133 0.21 5.42 2.00
C THR A 133 -0.55 5.69 0.69
N MET A 134 -1.86 5.97 0.76
CA MET A 134 -2.66 6.21 -0.44
C MET A 134 -2.28 7.52 -1.14
N SER A 135 -2.24 8.64 -0.41
CA SER A 135 -2.06 9.96 -1.03
C SER A 135 -0.61 10.32 -1.35
N VAL A 136 0.35 9.84 -0.55
CA VAL A 136 1.76 10.20 -0.70
C VAL A 136 2.53 9.12 -1.45
N LEU A 137 2.39 7.85 -1.06
CA LEU A 137 3.19 6.77 -1.65
C LEU A 137 2.58 6.21 -2.94
N GLU A 138 1.26 6.11 -2.99
CA GLU A 138 0.52 5.61 -4.17
C GLU A 138 -0.10 6.72 -5.02
N HIS A 139 0.08 7.99 -4.65
CA HIS A 139 -0.32 9.18 -5.40
C HIS A 139 -1.82 9.26 -5.75
N TYR A 140 -2.69 8.72 -4.90
CA TYR A 140 -4.13 8.88 -5.04
C TYR A 140 -4.49 10.35 -4.81
N SER A 141 -5.48 10.84 -5.57
CA SER A 141 -6.03 12.17 -5.34
C SER A 141 -6.69 12.25 -3.96
N ASP A 142 -6.77 13.45 -3.38
CA ASP A 142 -7.48 13.65 -2.10
C ASP A 142 -8.96 13.24 -2.21
N HIS A 143 -9.55 13.41 -3.39
CA HIS A 143 -10.92 12.97 -3.69
C HIS A 143 -11.03 11.43 -3.70
N ASP A 144 -10.12 10.72 -4.36
CA ASP A 144 -10.15 9.25 -4.39
C ASP A 144 -9.90 8.65 -3.00
N CYS A 145 -9.01 9.27 -2.21
CA CYS A 145 -8.79 8.88 -0.82
C CYS A 145 -10.08 9.06 -0.01
N ALA A 146 -10.72 10.23 -0.10
CA ALA A 146 -11.97 10.53 0.60
C ALA A 146 -13.09 9.55 0.21
N LEU A 147 -13.22 9.26 -1.08
CA LEU A 147 -14.22 8.31 -1.60
C LEU A 147 -13.99 6.89 -1.09
N LEU A 148 -12.75 6.39 -1.15
CA LEU A 148 -12.42 5.02 -0.73
C LEU A 148 -12.51 4.82 0.78
N LEU A 149 -12.12 5.84 1.56
CA LEU A 149 -12.14 5.79 3.02
C LEU A 149 -13.49 6.21 3.61
N GLY A 150 -14.43 6.70 2.78
CA GLY A 150 -15.76 7.12 3.21
C GLY A 150 -15.72 8.33 4.14
N CYS A 151 -14.84 9.29 3.88
CA CYS A 151 -14.66 10.49 4.71
C CYS A 151 -14.65 11.77 3.86
N SER A 152 -14.52 12.93 4.51
CA SER A 152 -14.40 14.22 3.82
C SER A 152 -12.96 14.50 3.37
N ILE A 153 -12.79 15.35 2.35
CA ILE A 153 -11.47 15.84 1.91
C ILE A 153 -10.74 16.55 3.06
N ARG A 154 -11.46 17.27 3.93
CA ARG A 154 -10.87 17.93 5.11
C ARG A 154 -10.20 16.92 6.03
N GLU A 155 -10.84 15.79 6.31
CA GLU A 155 -10.26 14.73 7.14
C GLU A 155 -9.02 14.10 6.52
N ILE A 156 -8.96 13.98 5.19
CA ILE A 156 -7.76 13.56 4.46
C ILE A 156 -6.61 14.55 4.69
N LEU A 157 -6.88 15.86 4.50
CA LEU A 157 -5.86 16.91 4.68
C LEU A 157 -5.31 16.95 6.11
N GLU A 158 -6.20 16.88 7.10
CA GLU A 158 -5.82 16.90 8.51
C GLU A 158 -5.03 15.64 8.90
N ALA A 159 -5.47 14.45 8.47
CA ALA A 159 -4.75 13.21 8.74
C ALA A 159 -3.38 13.17 8.06
N ARG A 160 -3.27 13.68 6.83
CA ARG A 160 -1.98 13.84 6.16
C ARG A 160 -1.06 14.78 6.94
N GLY A 161 -1.56 15.91 7.43
CA GLY A 161 -0.81 16.81 8.30
C GLY A 161 -0.31 16.14 9.58
N ARG A 162 -1.17 15.38 10.26
CA ARG A 162 -0.79 14.59 11.45
C ARG A 162 0.25 13.52 11.15
N ALA A 163 0.11 12.83 10.02
CA ALA A 163 1.08 11.83 9.58
C ALA A 163 2.46 12.46 9.36
N PHE A 164 2.54 13.58 8.61
CA PHE A 164 3.80 14.30 8.41
C PHE A 164 4.43 14.75 9.73
N GLY A 165 3.65 15.32 10.65
CA GLY A 165 4.14 15.71 11.98
C GLY A 165 4.79 14.54 12.73
N LYS A 166 4.10 13.39 12.79
CA LYS A 166 4.63 12.18 13.46
C LYS A 166 5.90 11.62 12.79
N LEU A 167 6.00 11.68 11.47
CA LEU A 167 7.17 11.21 10.73
C LEU A 167 8.40 12.11 10.95
N VAL A 168 8.19 13.43 11.00
CA VAL A 168 9.25 14.40 11.33
C VAL A 168 9.74 14.21 12.77
N ASP A 169 8.82 14.07 13.73
CA ASP A 169 9.16 13.85 15.14
C ASP A 169 9.94 12.54 15.36
N SER A 170 9.57 11.50 14.61
CA SER A 170 10.28 10.21 14.65
C SER A 170 11.72 10.39 14.16
N SER A 171 11.91 11.11 13.05
CA SER A 171 13.23 11.39 12.47
C SER A 171 14.14 12.11 13.48
N GLN A 172 13.66 13.15 14.16
CA GLN A 172 14.47 13.87 15.14
C GLN A 172 14.90 13.04 16.36
N ARG A 173 14.07 12.08 16.81
CA ARG A 173 14.44 11.17 17.90
C ARG A 173 15.60 10.24 17.54
N SER A 174 15.73 9.86 16.28
CA SER A 174 16.85 9.05 15.80
C SER A 174 18.16 9.84 15.69
N SER A 175 18.10 11.17 15.58
CA SER A 175 19.27 12.04 15.41
C SER A 175 19.88 12.55 16.71
N SER A 176 19.30 12.27 17.89
CA SER A 176 19.91 12.66 19.17
C SER A 176 20.85 11.56 19.69
N PRO A 177 22.19 11.78 19.72
CA PRO A 177 23.11 10.86 20.38
C PRO A 177 22.92 11.00 21.90
N GLY A 178 22.83 9.87 22.60
CA GLY A 178 22.67 9.82 24.06
C GLY A 178 23.72 10.66 24.78
N GLN A 179 23.28 11.49 25.72
CA GLN A 179 24.16 12.11 26.70
C GLN A 179 24.74 11.01 27.61
N PRO A 180 26.08 10.89 27.75
CA PRO A 180 26.63 10.10 28.83
C PRO A 180 26.44 10.87 30.14
N LEU A 181 25.81 10.19 31.11
CA LEU A 181 25.73 10.62 32.50
C LEU A 181 27.16 10.77 33.04
N VAL A 182 27.57 12.01 33.26
CA VAL A 182 28.75 12.33 34.06
C VAL A 182 28.39 12.01 35.50
N GLN A 183 28.90 10.91 36.02
CA GLN A 183 28.83 10.59 37.44
C GLN A 183 30.21 10.83 38.03
N GLU A 184 30.42 12.06 38.52
CA GLU A 184 31.46 12.33 39.51
C GLU A 184 31.09 11.59 40.80
N MET A 185 31.96 10.71 41.27
CA MET A 185 32.02 10.37 42.69
C MET A 185 33.47 10.42 43.14
N LYS A 186 33.68 11.31 44.12
CA LYS A 186 34.82 11.41 45.02
C LYS A 186 35.19 10.07 45.67
#